data_AF-A0A0M0HZE9-F1
#
_entry.id   AF-A0A0M0HZE9-F1
#
_cell.length_a   1.000
_cell.length_b   1.000
_cell.length_c   1.000
_cell.angle_alpha   90.00
_cell.angle_beta   90.00
_cell.angle_gamma   90.00
#
_symmetry.space_group_name_H-M   'P 1'
#
loop_
_entity.id
_entity.type
_entity.pdbx_description
1 polymer ?
#
loop_
_entity_poly.entity_id
_entity_poly.type
_entity_poly.pdbx_seq_one_letter_code
_entity_poly.pdbx_strand_id
1 'polypeptide(L)'
;MKRATSKGVTQVEFLMIALAVLLVIFAIIEFALYFFSAQMANEVTRRAARLATVCYIADRDDIPSLPSLTNIYPPGFEPEDLTISYLDINGEEVDVSGFFATPPASDSELNTTFGQIKFVRAEADYTFRFLVLSLLIDAVGTTPSFITILPAESLGVRRPESGNEDIEDC
;
A
#
# COMPACT_ATOMS: atom_id res chain seq x y z
N MET A 1 55.93 -21.98 38.81
CA MET A 1 54.68 -22.01 38.01
C MET A 1 54.57 -20.72 37.23
N LYS A 2 54.71 -20.75 35.89
CA LYS A 2 54.45 -19.57 35.04
C LYS A 2 52.94 -19.43 34.86
N ARG A 3 52.34 -18.35 35.40
CA ARG A 3 50.95 -17.98 35.11
C ARG A 3 50.89 -17.47 33.67
N ALA A 4 50.22 -18.20 32.79
CA ALA A 4 49.85 -17.69 31.48
C ALA A 4 48.76 -16.62 31.67
N THR A 5 49.13 -15.35 31.51
CA THR A 5 48.16 -14.25 31.55
C THR A 5 47.40 -14.24 30.23
N SER A 6 46.14 -14.66 30.26
CA SER A 6 45.22 -14.73 29.12
C SER A 6 44.78 -13.33 28.68
N LYS A 7 45.65 -12.60 27.97
CA LYS A 7 45.36 -11.26 27.43
C LYS A 7 44.27 -11.23 26.36
N GLY A 8 43.92 -12.38 25.77
CA GLY A 8 42.87 -12.47 24.74
C GLY A 8 41.45 -12.49 25.28
N VAL A 9 41.24 -12.89 26.54
CA VAL A 9 39.88 -13.11 27.08
C VAL A 9 39.10 -11.81 27.23
N THR A 10 39.77 -10.75 27.69
CA THR A 10 39.16 -9.42 27.87
C THR A 10 38.76 -8.78 26.54
N GLN A 11 39.46 -9.12 25.46
CA GLN A 11 39.12 -8.63 24.12
C GLN A 11 37.86 -9.32 23.58
N VAL A 12 37.71 -10.63 23.82
CA VAL A 12 36.51 -11.38 23.43
C VAL A 12 35.28 -10.91 24.21
N GLU A 13 35.43 -10.68 25.51
CA GLU A 13 34.34 -10.17 26.36
C GLU A 13 33.85 -8.80 25.89
N PHE A 14 34.77 -7.87 25.61
CA PHE A 14 34.43 -6.57 25.06
C PHE A 14 33.71 -6.67 23.71
N LEU A 15 34.19 -7.55 22.82
CA LEU A 15 33.61 -7.72 21.49
C LEU A 15 32.20 -8.32 21.55
N MET A 16 31.96 -9.24 22.49
CA MET A 16 30.64 -9.81 22.73
C MET A 16 29.64 -8.76 23.25
N ILE A 17 30.05 -7.91 24.18
CA ILE A 17 29.22 -6.81 24.68
C ILE A 17 28.96 -5.79 23.57
N ALA A 18 29.99 -5.39 22.82
CA ALA A 18 29.86 -4.45 21.72
C ALA A 18 28.90 -4.97 20.63
N LEU A 19 29.01 -6.26 20.28
CA LEU A 19 28.12 -6.91 19.32
C LEU A 19 26.68 -6.97 19.85
N ALA A 20 26.47 -7.31 21.13
CA ALA A 20 25.14 -7.33 21.72
C ALA A 20 24.47 -5.94 21.68
N VAL A 21 25.21 -4.88 22.03
CA VAL A 21 24.70 -3.50 21.96
C VAL A 21 24.38 -3.10 20.52
N LEU A 22 25.24 -3.44 19.56
CA LEU A 22 25.03 -3.16 18.14
C LEU A 22 23.73 -3.82 17.63
N LEU A 23 23.50 -5.09 17.98
CA LEU A 23 22.27 -5.81 17.59
C LEU A 23 21.01 -5.16 18.18
N VAL A 24 21.08 -4.71 19.43
CA VAL A 24 19.94 -4.00 20.05
C VAL A 24 19.64 -2.69 19.33
N ILE A 25 20.67 -1.93 18.96
CA ILE A 25 20.49 -0.67 18.21
C ILE A 25 19.84 -0.94 16.85
N PHE A 26 20.33 -1.93 16.10
CA PHE A 26 19.73 -2.30 14.82
C PHE A 26 18.28 -2.77 14.99
N ALA A 27 17.99 -3.56 16.03
CA ALA A 27 16.63 -3.99 16.30
C ALA A 27 15.69 -2.79 16.53
N ILE A 28 16.08 -1.82 17.36
CA ILE A 28 15.27 -0.63 17.61
C ILE A 28 15.03 0.17 16.32
N ILE A 29 16.06 0.35 15.49
CA ILE A 29 15.94 1.07 14.21
C ILE A 29 14.99 0.33 13.26
N GLU A 30 15.12 -0.98 13.13
CA GLU A 30 14.27 -1.75 12.21
C GLU A 30 12.82 -1.80 12.68
N PHE A 31 12.55 -1.90 13.98
CA PHE A 31 11.19 -1.76 14.50
C PHE A 31 10.61 -0.36 14.27
N ALA A 32 11.42 0.69 14.38
CA ALA A 32 10.97 2.05 14.07
C ALA A 32 10.59 2.18 12.58
N LEU A 33 11.38 1.61 11.67
CA LEU A 33 11.07 1.57 10.24
C LEU A 33 9.83 0.73 9.95
N TYR A 34 9.66 -0.42 10.61
CA TYR A 34 8.47 -1.25 10.48
C TYR A 34 7.19 -0.47 10.80
N PHE A 35 7.15 0.23 11.95
CA PHE A 35 5.97 1.02 12.34
C PHE A 35 5.75 2.24 11.42
N PHE A 36 6.82 2.84 10.92
CA PHE A 36 6.72 3.90 9.92
C PHE A 36 6.10 3.38 8.63
N SER A 37 6.59 2.26 8.10
CA SER A 37 6.08 1.66 6.86
C SER A 37 4.61 1.25 6.98
N ALA A 38 4.22 0.64 8.10
CA ALA A 38 2.83 0.26 8.34
C ALA A 38 1.88 1.47 8.40
N GLN A 39 2.33 2.60 8.96
CA GLN A 39 1.54 3.84 8.95
C GLN A 39 1.45 4.45 7.55
N MET A 40 2.53 4.41 6.77
CA MET A 40 2.52 4.88 5.39
C MET A 40 1.60 4.03 4.51
N ALA A 41 1.61 2.70 4.63
CA ALA A 41 0.69 1.82 3.90
C ALA A 41 -0.80 2.14 4.20
N ASN A 42 -1.14 2.47 5.46
CA ASN A 42 -2.47 2.95 5.81
C ASN A 42 -2.82 4.29 5.15
N GLU A 43 -1.88 5.24 5.11
CA GLU A 43 -2.12 6.53 4.46
C GLU A 43 -2.24 6.40 2.94
N VAL A 44 -1.47 5.49 2.32
CA VAL A 44 -1.57 5.16 0.89
C VAL A 44 -2.98 4.68 0.55
N THR A 45 -3.51 3.68 1.26
CA THR A 45 -4.86 3.15 0.99
C THR A 45 -5.94 4.21 1.22
N ARG A 46 -5.77 5.07 2.23
CA ARG A 46 -6.69 6.18 2.50
C ARG A 46 -6.70 7.23 1.38
N ARG A 47 -5.54 7.57 0.82
CA ARG A 47 -5.47 8.50 -0.32
C ARG A 47 -5.95 7.86 -1.61
N ALA A 48 -5.57 6.62 -1.86
CA ALA A 48 -6.01 5.86 -3.02
C ALA A 48 -7.53 5.74 -3.06
N ALA A 49 -8.17 5.39 -1.94
CA ALA A 49 -9.63 5.32 -1.85
C ALA A 49 -10.28 6.68 -2.15
N ARG A 50 -9.73 7.80 -1.65
CA ARG A 50 -10.26 9.15 -1.95
C ARG A 50 -10.12 9.56 -3.40
N LEU A 51 -9.03 9.16 -4.07
CA LEU A 51 -8.86 9.40 -5.49
C LEU A 51 -9.87 8.56 -6.28
N ALA A 52 -9.94 7.26 -6.01
CA ALA A 52 -10.84 6.34 -6.69
C ALA A 52 -12.34 6.62 -6.45
N THR A 53 -12.74 7.37 -5.42
CA THR A 53 -14.13 7.83 -5.27
C THR A 53 -14.52 8.96 -6.21
N VAL A 54 -13.55 9.68 -6.76
CA VAL A 54 -13.76 10.89 -7.57
C VAL A 54 -13.25 10.73 -9.01
N CYS A 55 -12.23 9.90 -9.22
CA CYS A 55 -11.65 9.53 -10.50
C CYS A 55 -12.61 8.73 -11.39
N TYR A 56 -12.45 8.83 -12.71
CA TYR A 56 -13.18 7.97 -13.63
C TYR A 56 -12.73 6.51 -13.50
N ILE A 57 -13.68 5.59 -13.68
CA ILE A 57 -13.46 4.16 -13.42
C ILE A 57 -12.41 3.57 -14.37
N ALA A 58 -12.29 4.09 -15.59
CA ALA A 58 -11.31 3.60 -16.57
C ALA A 58 -9.86 3.93 -16.17
N ASP A 59 -9.63 4.95 -15.35
CA ASP A 59 -8.29 5.38 -14.92
C ASP A 59 -7.86 4.69 -13.61
N ARG A 60 -8.67 3.74 -13.11
CA ARG A 60 -8.40 3.01 -11.86
C ARG A 60 -6.97 2.45 -11.81
N ASP A 61 -6.50 1.89 -12.92
CA ASP A 61 -5.21 1.22 -12.99
C ASP A 61 -4.04 2.20 -13.05
N ASP A 62 -4.30 3.48 -13.38
CA ASP A 62 -3.31 4.54 -13.37
C ASP A 62 -3.17 5.19 -11.99
N ILE A 63 -4.18 5.10 -11.12
CA ILE A 63 -4.18 5.69 -9.76
C ILE A 63 -2.92 5.29 -8.96
N PRO A 64 -2.51 4.00 -8.88
CA PRO A 64 -1.30 3.60 -8.16
C PRO A 64 0.00 4.21 -8.70
N SER A 65 0.02 4.71 -9.94
CA SER A 65 1.20 5.34 -10.54
C SER A 65 1.27 6.85 -10.29
N LEU A 66 0.21 7.46 -9.76
CA LEU A 66 0.12 8.91 -9.61
C LEU A 66 1.18 9.45 -8.63
N PRO A 67 1.80 10.62 -8.93
CA PRO A 67 2.75 11.29 -8.03
C PRO A 67 2.19 11.58 -6.64
N SER A 68 0.87 11.73 -6.50
CA SER A 68 0.20 11.98 -5.23
C SER A 68 0.28 10.78 -4.26
N LEU A 69 0.45 9.56 -4.79
CA LEU A 69 0.62 8.31 -4.04
C LEU A 69 2.08 7.85 -4.00
N THR A 70 2.79 7.84 -5.13
CA THR A 70 4.17 7.33 -5.19
C THR A 70 5.14 8.07 -4.26
N ASN A 71 4.89 9.36 -3.99
CA ASN A 71 5.68 10.16 -3.05
C ASN A 71 5.53 9.76 -1.57
N ILE A 72 4.52 8.96 -1.22
CA ILE A 72 4.27 8.49 0.15
C ILE A 72 4.43 6.98 0.32
N TYR A 73 4.94 6.29 -0.72
CA TYR A 73 5.14 4.85 -0.67
C TYR A 73 6.18 4.47 0.39
N PRO A 74 5.87 3.49 1.26
CA PRO A 74 6.88 2.96 2.15
C PRO A 74 7.99 2.26 1.34
N PRO A 75 9.19 2.09 1.92
CA PRO A 75 10.28 1.41 1.25
C PRO A 75 9.87 0.02 0.75
N GLY A 76 10.11 -0.25 -0.53
CA GLY A 76 9.81 -1.53 -1.18
C GLY A 76 8.33 -1.74 -1.54
N PHE A 77 7.50 -0.71 -1.47
CA PHE A 77 6.13 -0.74 -1.96
C PHE A 77 6.11 -0.42 -3.46
N GLU A 78 5.45 -1.26 -4.24
CA GLU A 78 5.28 -1.09 -5.69
C GLU A 78 3.80 -0.78 -6.02
N PRO A 79 3.50 -0.13 -7.17
CA PRO A 79 2.12 0.14 -7.58
C PRO A 79 1.23 -1.11 -7.61
N GLU A 80 1.79 -2.27 -7.91
CA GLU A 80 1.11 -3.57 -7.98
C GLU A 80 0.64 -4.07 -6.61
N ASP A 81 1.22 -3.58 -5.51
CA ASP A 81 0.82 -3.92 -4.14
C ASP A 81 -0.51 -3.24 -3.75
N LEU A 82 -0.98 -2.26 -4.53
CA LEU A 82 -2.21 -1.51 -4.31
C LEU A 82 -3.31 -1.97 -5.27
N THR A 83 -4.34 -2.60 -4.73
CA THR A 83 -5.54 -3.01 -5.48
C THR A 83 -6.71 -2.10 -5.15
N ILE A 84 -7.44 -1.67 -6.19
CA ILE A 84 -8.67 -0.87 -6.05
C ILE A 84 -9.84 -1.69 -6.60
N SER A 85 -10.88 -1.86 -5.79
CA SER A 85 -12.10 -2.57 -6.15
C SER A 85 -13.33 -1.71 -5.88
N TYR A 86 -14.35 -1.88 -6.70
CA TYR A 86 -15.63 -1.19 -6.54
C TYR A 86 -16.67 -2.16 -5.96
N LEU A 87 -17.48 -1.70 -5.01
CA LEU A 87 -18.43 -2.53 -4.29
C LEU A 87 -19.86 -2.02 -4.45
N ASP A 88 -20.80 -2.96 -4.42
CA ASP A 88 -22.23 -2.69 -4.41
C ASP A 88 -22.75 -2.33 -3.00
N ILE A 89 -24.07 -2.17 -2.86
CA ILE A 89 -24.72 -1.87 -1.57
C ILE A 89 -24.56 -2.98 -0.52
N ASN A 90 -24.34 -4.22 -0.96
CA ASN A 90 -24.16 -5.39 -0.10
C ASN A 90 -22.69 -5.63 0.25
N GLY A 91 -21.76 -4.90 -0.36
CA GLY A 91 -20.32 -5.05 -0.19
C GLY A 91 -19.69 -6.09 -1.12
N GLU A 92 -20.43 -6.57 -2.12
CA GLU A 92 -19.93 -7.46 -3.16
C GLU A 92 -19.20 -6.68 -4.24
N GLU A 93 -18.18 -7.28 -4.84
CA GLU A 93 -17.38 -6.63 -5.88
C GLU A 93 -18.18 -6.52 -7.18
N VAL A 94 -18.21 -5.31 -7.73
CA VAL A 94 -18.86 -4.98 -9.01
C VAL A 94 -17.85 -5.18 -10.13
N ASP A 95 -18.23 -5.96 -11.14
CA ASP A 95 -17.41 -6.14 -12.33
C ASP A 95 -17.35 -4.85 -13.17
N VAL A 96 -16.19 -4.21 -13.17
CA VAL A 96 -15.90 -2.99 -13.94
C VAL A 96 -15.11 -3.26 -15.22
N SER A 97 -14.90 -4.53 -15.60
CA SER A 97 -14.12 -4.91 -16.80
C SER A 97 -14.64 -4.25 -18.09
N GLY A 98 -15.94 -3.97 -18.17
CA GLY A 98 -16.57 -3.28 -19.31
C GLY A 98 -16.00 -1.87 -19.58
N PHE A 99 -15.44 -1.19 -18.56
CA PHE A 99 -14.80 0.13 -18.70
C PHE A 99 -13.40 0.04 -19.33
N PHE A 100 -12.74 -1.11 -19.23
CA PHE A 100 -11.37 -1.34 -19.73
C PHE A 100 -11.34 -2.11 -21.07
N ALA A 101 -12.50 -2.58 -21.55
CA ALA A 101 -12.60 -3.27 -22.82
C ALA A 101 -12.24 -2.35 -24.00
N THR A 102 -11.67 -2.91 -25.06
CA THR A 102 -11.39 -2.17 -26.31
C THR A 102 -12.09 -2.84 -27.49
N PRO A 103 -13.19 -2.27 -28.04
CA PRO A 103 -13.87 -1.05 -27.59
C PRO A 103 -14.60 -1.23 -26.25
N PRO A 104 -14.87 -0.13 -25.51
CA PRO A 104 -15.60 -0.21 -24.24
C PRO A 104 -17.00 -0.78 -24.44
N ALA A 105 -17.58 -1.34 -23.37
CA ALA A 105 -18.94 -1.86 -23.38
C ALA A 105 -19.96 -0.77 -23.76
N SER A 106 -21.19 -1.17 -24.13
CA SER A 106 -22.19 -0.18 -24.54
C SER A 106 -22.53 0.79 -23.41
N ASP A 107 -22.91 2.02 -23.74
CA ASP A 107 -23.23 3.05 -22.73
C ASP A 107 -24.34 2.60 -21.76
N SER A 108 -25.27 1.76 -22.23
CA SER A 108 -26.33 1.20 -21.38
C SER A 108 -25.80 0.22 -20.33
N GLU A 109 -24.79 -0.58 -20.67
CA GLU A 109 -24.15 -1.51 -19.75
C GLU A 109 -23.30 -0.74 -18.73
N LEU A 110 -22.49 0.22 -19.20
CA LEU A 110 -21.66 1.07 -18.33
C LEU A 110 -22.49 1.86 -17.32
N ASN A 111 -23.62 2.46 -17.74
CA ASN A 111 -24.52 3.18 -16.85
C ASN A 111 -25.18 2.27 -15.80
N THR A 112 -25.46 1.02 -16.16
CA THR A 112 -26.02 0.04 -15.22
C THR A 112 -24.98 -0.34 -14.16
N THR A 113 -23.75 -0.65 -14.59
CA THR A 113 -22.63 -0.94 -13.69
C THR A 113 -22.32 0.26 -12.79
N PHE A 114 -22.27 1.48 -13.34
CA PHE A 114 -22.08 2.71 -12.59
C PHE A 114 -23.13 2.90 -11.49
N GLY A 115 -24.40 2.60 -11.79
CA GLY A 115 -25.50 2.67 -10.82
C GLY A 115 -25.37 1.66 -9.67
N GLN A 116 -24.67 0.53 -9.88
CA GLN A 116 -24.44 -0.50 -8.87
C GLN A 116 -23.35 -0.12 -7.88
N ILE A 117 -22.33 0.64 -8.31
CA ILE A 117 -21.22 1.05 -7.45
C ILE A 117 -21.72 1.97 -6.33
N LYS A 118 -21.38 1.64 -5.09
CA LYS A 118 -21.71 2.40 -3.87
C LYS A 118 -20.51 2.67 -3.00
N PHE A 119 -19.54 1.77 -2.98
CA PHE A 119 -18.31 1.94 -2.22
C PHE A 119 -17.09 1.65 -3.08
N VAL A 120 -15.98 2.22 -2.67
CA VAL A 120 -14.65 2.01 -3.22
C VAL A 120 -13.79 1.42 -2.12
N ARG A 121 -13.11 0.32 -2.44
CA ARG A 121 -12.15 -0.37 -1.57
C ARG A 121 -10.77 -0.19 -2.15
N ALA A 122 -9.85 0.36 -1.35
CA ALA A 122 -8.42 0.32 -1.64
C ALA A 122 -7.76 -0.63 -0.65
N GLU A 123 -7.03 -1.61 -1.17
CA GLU A 123 -6.33 -2.63 -0.41
C GLU A 123 -4.85 -2.60 -0.76
N ALA A 124 -3.99 -2.60 0.25
CA ALA A 124 -2.55 -2.69 0.09
C ALA A 124 -2.02 -4.00 0.70
N ASP A 125 -1.40 -4.82 -0.12
CA ASP A 125 -0.66 -6.01 0.30
C ASP A 125 0.82 -5.67 0.42
N TYR A 126 1.21 -5.22 1.62
CA TYR A 126 2.59 -4.85 1.90
C TYR A 126 3.21 -5.81 2.89
N THR A 127 4.44 -6.26 2.61
CA THR A 127 5.22 -7.09 3.55
C THR A 127 6.55 -6.41 3.88
N PHE A 128 6.78 -6.18 5.18
CA PHE A 128 8.03 -5.58 5.62
C PHE A 128 9.08 -6.67 5.87
N ARG A 129 10.20 -6.58 5.15
CA ARG A 129 11.35 -7.49 5.34
C ARG A 129 12.43 -6.81 6.16
N PHE A 130 12.68 -7.35 7.35
CA PHE A 130 13.79 -6.93 8.21
C PHE A 130 15.13 -7.19 7.52
N LEU A 131 16.17 -6.41 7.82
CA LEU A 131 17.48 -6.59 7.18
C LEU A 131 18.39 -7.44 8.07
N VAL A 132 18.75 -6.90 9.23
CA VAL A 132 19.63 -7.55 10.21
C VAL A 132 18.89 -8.69 10.90
N LEU A 133 17.61 -8.51 11.27
CA LEU A 133 16.86 -9.60 11.91
C LEU A 133 16.52 -10.74 10.93
N SER A 134 16.30 -10.47 9.64
CA SER A 134 16.09 -11.55 8.66
C SER A 134 17.34 -12.41 8.49
N LEU A 135 18.53 -11.81 8.48
CA LEU A 135 19.79 -12.57 8.40
C LEU A 135 20.05 -13.47 9.62
N LEU A 136 19.53 -13.12 10.79
CA LEU A 136 19.79 -13.84 12.04
C LEU A 136 18.73 -14.89 12.36
N ILE A 137 17.45 -14.58 12.14
CA ILE A 137 16.32 -15.40 12.59
C ILE A 137 15.19 -15.51 11.55
N ASP A 138 15.44 -15.12 10.29
CA ASP A 138 14.44 -15.10 9.21
C ASP A 138 13.14 -14.38 9.60
N ALA A 139 13.28 -13.26 10.32
CA ALA A 139 12.13 -12.46 10.73
C ALA A 139 11.47 -11.82 9.49
N VAL A 140 10.23 -12.23 9.22
CA VAL A 140 9.34 -11.59 8.25
C VAL A 140 8.21 -10.91 9.01
N GLY A 141 8.01 -9.62 8.76
CA GLY A 141 6.85 -8.88 9.27
C GLY A 141 5.64 -9.20 8.42
N THR A 142 4.82 -10.18 8.83
CA THR A 142 3.51 -10.40 8.21
C THR A 142 2.56 -9.33 8.72
N THR A 143 2.35 -8.29 7.94
CA THR A 143 1.28 -7.32 8.18
C THR A 143 -0.02 -7.83 7.56
N PRO A 144 -1.17 -7.73 8.25
CA PRO A 144 -2.45 -7.94 7.58
C PRO A 144 -2.62 -6.91 6.46
N SER A 145 -3.43 -7.23 5.44
CA SER A 145 -3.68 -6.27 4.38
C SER A 145 -4.33 -5.00 4.94
N PHE A 146 -3.87 -3.86 4.45
CA PHE A 146 -4.41 -2.57 4.85
C PHE A 146 -5.59 -2.26 3.94
N ILE A 147 -6.77 -2.07 4.51
CA ILE A 147 -8.01 -1.91 3.74
C ILE A 147 -8.68 -0.60 4.15
N THR A 148 -9.01 0.23 3.16
CA THR A 148 -9.83 1.41 3.35
C THR A 148 -11.05 1.35 2.42
N ILE A 149 -12.25 1.56 2.98
CA ILE A 149 -13.51 1.60 2.24
C ILE A 149 -14.16 2.97 2.41
N LEU A 150 -14.43 3.65 1.30
CA LEU A 150 -15.16 4.93 1.26
C LEU A 150 -16.40 4.82 0.37
N PRO A 151 -17.46 5.61 0.62
CA PRO A 151 -18.58 5.73 -0.31
C PRO A 151 -18.12 6.38 -1.63
N ALA A 152 -18.64 5.87 -2.74
CA ALA A 152 -18.40 6.47 -4.06
C ALA A 152 -19.03 7.87 -4.15
N GLU A 153 -18.33 8.82 -4.76
CA GLU A 153 -18.79 10.19 -4.96
C GLU A 153 -19.13 10.43 -6.43
N SER A 154 -18.26 11.13 -7.17
CA SER A 154 -18.50 11.52 -8.56
C SER A 154 -18.10 10.43 -9.56
N LEU A 155 -17.15 9.56 -9.19
CA LEU A 155 -16.56 8.55 -10.08
C LEU A 155 -16.22 9.10 -11.48
N GLY A 156 -15.69 10.33 -11.53
CA GLY A 156 -15.26 11.04 -12.74
C GLY A 156 -16.37 11.70 -13.55
N VAL A 157 -17.65 11.47 -13.20
CA VAL A 157 -18.79 11.95 -13.98
C VAL A 157 -19.27 13.29 -13.45
N ARG A 158 -19.04 14.36 -14.21
CA ARG A 158 -19.59 15.70 -13.91
C ARG A 158 -21.00 15.86 -14.45
N ARG A 159 -21.79 16.71 -13.77
CA ARG A 159 -23.10 17.11 -14.28
C ARG A 159 -22.87 17.89 -15.59
N PRO A 160 -23.53 17.52 -16.71
CA PRO A 160 -23.33 18.22 -17.97
C PRO A 160 -23.78 19.68 -17.83
N GLU A 161 -22.84 20.62 -17.84
CA GLU A 161 -23.13 21.99 -18.23
C GLU A 161 -23.30 22.01 -19.74
N SER A 162 -24.22 22.85 -20.25
CA SER A 162 -24.69 22.83 -21.63
C SER A 162 -23.55 22.76 -22.66
N GLY A 163 -23.23 21.56 -23.14
CA GLY A 163 -22.32 21.33 -24.27
C GLY A 163 -21.19 20.33 -24.06
N ASN A 164 -20.79 19.99 -22.82
CA ASN A 164 -19.65 19.10 -22.58
C ASN A 164 -19.96 18.01 -21.56
N GLU A 165 -19.79 16.75 -21.97
CA GLU A 165 -19.67 15.58 -21.08
C GLU A 165 -18.19 15.46 -20.67
N ASP A 166 -17.73 16.37 -19.82
CA ASP A 166 -16.33 16.37 -19.37
C ASP A 166 -16.15 15.25 -18.32
N ILE A 167 -15.45 14.18 -18.72
CA ILE A 167 -14.90 13.15 -17.83
C ILE A 167 -13.61 13.72 -17.23
N GLU A 168 -13.47 13.64 -15.90
CA GLU A 168 -12.26 14.11 -15.22
C GLU A 168 -11.26 12.96 -15.09
N ASP A 169 -10.19 13.05 -15.88
CA ASP A 169 -9.04 12.14 -15.83
C ASP A 169 -8.25 12.33 -14.53
N CYS A 170 -7.55 11.27 -14.14
CA CYS A 170 -6.55 11.25 -13.08
C CYS A 170 -5.13 11.38 -13.68
#